data_AF-A0A0D6LCD7-F1
#
_entry.id   AF-A0A0D6LCD7-F1
#
_cell.length_a   1.000
_cell.length_b   1.000
_cell.length_c   1.000
_cell.angle_alpha   90.00
_cell.angle_beta   90.00
_cell.angle_gamma   90.00
#
_symmetry.space_group_name_H-M   'P 1'
#
loop_
_entity.id
_entity.type
_entity.pdbx_description
1 polymer ?
#
loop_
_entity_poly.entity_id
_entity_poly.type
_entity_poly.pdbx_seq_one_letter_code
_entity_poly.pdbx_strand_id
1 'polypeptide(L)'
;MKSSISLVSRLGRVIPKRNGATGLMVHRDSDVNNTKVKFAFNEENKKRLDAIIANYPEGHKAAALIPALDLAQRQHEVPRMRAYEVATFYTMFNRQPVGKYFLQINDDYYEDLTVQDVEDILSDLKAGRRPQPGPRSGRLAAEPMGKMTSLIEEPKGPGFGLQAALK
;
A
#
# COMPACT_ATOMS: atom_id res chain seq x y z
N MET A 1 3.57 25.17 63.03
CA MET A 1 2.40 24.30 62.79
C MET A 1 2.48 23.76 61.37
N LYS A 2 2.32 22.44 61.15
CA LYS A 2 2.02 21.77 59.85
C LYS A 2 3.08 21.94 58.72
N SER A 3 3.37 20.96 57.87
CA SER A 3 3.11 19.51 57.89
C SER A 3 4.13 18.85 56.95
N SER A 4 4.56 17.63 57.27
CA SER A 4 5.21 16.73 56.32
C SER A 4 4.30 16.42 55.13
N ILE A 5 4.82 16.43 53.91
CA ILE A 5 4.20 15.82 52.72
C ILE A 5 5.26 14.96 52.03
N SER A 6 4.85 13.76 51.63
CA SER A 6 5.72 12.65 51.27
C SER A 6 6.21 12.67 49.81
N LEU A 7 7.37 12.03 49.61
CA LEU A 7 7.94 11.74 48.31
C LEU A 7 7.10 10.67 47.59
N VAL A 8 6.17 11.07 46.71
CA VAL A 8 5.41 10.13 45.88
C VAL A 8 6.16 9.88 44.57
N SER A 9 7.02 8.87 44.58
CA SER A 9 7.59 8.31 43.35
C SER A 9 6.47 7.67 42.51
N ARG A 10 5.99 8.39 41.50
CA ARG A 10 5.11 7.79 40.49
C ARG A 10 5.94 6.79 39.68
N LEU A 11 5.89 5.52 40.09
CA LEU A 11 6.26 4.37 39.27
C LEU A 11 5.46 4.47 37.96
N GLY A 12 6.12 4.97 36.92
CA GLY A 12 5.54 5.09 35.59
C GLY A 12 5.15 3.71 35.11
N ARG A 13 3.84 3.46 34.99
CA ARG A 13 3.31 2.24 34.38
C ARG A 13 3.94 2.09 33.00
N VAL A 14 4.85 1.12 32.84
CA VAL A 14 5.48 0.82 31.57
C VAL A 14 4.39 0.30 30.64
N ILE A 15 3.86 1.18 29.80
CA ILE A 15 2.94 0.80 28.73
C ILE A 15 3.78 0.00 27.73
N PRO A 16 3.48 -1.28 27.46
CA PRO A 16 4.20 -2.03 26.45
C PRO A 16 3.98 -1.35 25.11
N LYS A 17 5.07 -0.92 24.45
CA LYS A 17 5.01 -0.38 23.10
C LYS A 17 4.41 -1.45 22.19
N ARG A 18 3.24 -1.17 21.61
CA ARG A 18 2.72 -1.92 20.48
C ARG A 18 3.71 -1.80 19.32
N ASN A 19 4.44 -2.89 19.03
CA ASN A 19 5.28 -2.99 17.85
C ASN A 19 4.40 -3.16 16.60
N GLY A 20 3.83 -2.05 16.13
CA GLY A 20 3.28 -1.88 14.79
C GLY A 20 4.19 -0.99 13.95
N ALA A 21 4.20 -1.18 12.63
CA ALA A 21 5.17 -0.57 11.72
C ALA A 21 5.31 0.96 11.91
N THR A 22 6.54 1.42 12.17
CA THR A 22 6.92 2.83 12.40
C THR A 22 6.26 3.48 13.64
N GLY A 23 6.69 3.10 14.85
CA GLY A 23 6.08 3.47 16.14
C GLY A 23 6.22 4.94 16.62
N LEU A 24 6.11 5.93 15.73
CA LEU A 24 6.12 7.36 16.05
C LEU A 24 5.05 8.10 15.24
N MET A 25 4.06 8.69 15.91
CA MET A 25 2.93 9.38 15.24
C MET A 25 3.16 10.88 14.99
N VAL A 26 4.35 11.40 15.35
CA VAL A 26 4.75 12.79 15.11
C VAL A 26 5.90 12.87 14.10
N HIS A 27 5.88 13.87 13.23
CA HIS A 27 6.99 14.19 12.33
C HIS A 27 8.13 14.86 13.13
N ARG A 28 9.36 14.66 12.67
CA ARG A 28 10.54 15.44 13.05
C ARG A 28 11.28 15.75 11.77
N ASP A 29 11.67 17.01 11.58
CA ASP A 29 12.52 17.42 10.47
C ASP A 29 13.85 16.65 10.51
N SER A 30 14.37 16.34 9.33
CA SER A 30 15.67 15.74 9.08
C SER A 30 16.26 16.36 7.82
N ASP A 31 17.56 16.18 7.57
CA ASP A 31 18.25 16.80 6.44
C ASP A 31 17.61 16.46 5.08
N VAL A 32 17.08 15.24 4.96
CA VAL A 32 16.43 14.71 3.73
C VAL A 32 14.90 14.83 3.71
N ASN A 33 14.26 15.08 4.85
CA ASN A 33 12.80 15.18 4.97
C ASN A 33 12.44 16.27 5.96
N ASN A 34 12.12 17.45 5.42
CA ASN A 34 11.75 18.66 6.14
C ASN A 34 10.90 19.57 5.25
N THR A 35 10.29 20.59 5.86
CA THR A 35 9.40 21.57 5.19
C THR A 35 10.03 22.40 4.06
N LYS A 36 11.37 22.38 3.88
CA LYS A 36 12.08 23.18 2.86
C LYS A 36 12.33 22.41 1.56
N VAL A 37 12.13 21.09 1.55
CA VAL A 37 12.28 20.26 0.36
C VAL A 37 11.18 20.61 -0.65
N LYS A 38 11.57 21.05 -1.85
CA LYS A 38 10.62 21.41 -2.92
C LYS A 38 10.15 20.16 -3.66
N PHE A 39 8.86 19.84 -3.54
CA PHE A 39 8.19 18.80 -4.32
C PHE A 39 7.25 19.43 -5.35
N ALA A 40 7.22 18.88 -6.56
CA ALA A 40 6.24 19.19 -7.60
C ALA A 40 5.96 17.96 -8.46
N PHE A 41 4.71 17.78 -8.90
CA PHE A 41 4.39 16.76 -9.89
C PHE A 41 5.03 17.09 -11.24
N ASN A 42 5.52 16.07 -11.95
CA ASN A 42 5.93 16.21 -13.34
C ASN A 42 4.70 16.39 -14.26
N GLU A 43 4.90 16.85 -15.51
CA GLU A 43 3.79 17.19 -16.41
C GLU A 43 2.88 16.00 -16.78
N GLU A 44 3.39 14.78 -16.74
CA GLU A 44 2.62 13.54 -16.96
C GLU A 44 1.69 13.26 -15.77
N ASN A 45 2.23 13.39 -14.56
CA ASN A 45 1.54 13.15 -13.31
C ASN A 45 0.55 14.26 -12.93
N LYS A 46 0.77 15.50 -13.38
CA LYS A 46 -0.27 16.55 -13.34
C LYS A 46 -1.52 16.13 -14.12
N LYS A 47 -1.36 15.67 -15.38
CA LYS A 47 -2.48 15.19 -16.21
C LYS A 47 -3.21 14.01 -15.56
N ARG A 48 -2.48 13.07 -14.94
CA ARG A 48 -3.09 11.98 -14.16
C ARG A 48 -3.84 12.49 -12.92
N LEU A 49 -3.29 13.47 -12.21
CA LEU A 49 -3.94 14.10 -11.05
C LEU A 49 -5.25 14.79 -11.46
N ASP A 50 -5.27 15.52 -12.58
CA ASP A 50 -6.47 16.15 -13.12
C ASP A 50 -7.54 15.09 -13.48
N ALA A 51 -7.14 13.98 -14.12
CA ALA A 51 -8.02 12.85 -14.42
C ALA A 51 -8.56 12.16 -13.15
N ILE A 52 -7.73 12.01 -12.10
CA ILE A 52 -8.16 11.51 -10.79
C ILE A 52 -9.19 12.46 -10.18
N ILE A 53 -8.96 13.78 -10.20
CA ILE A 53 -9.88 14.78 -9.64
C ILE A 53 -11.22 14.78 -10.39
N ALA A 54 -11.21 14.57 -11.72
CA ALA A 54 -12.42 14.49 -12.54
C ALA A 54 -13.36 13.33 -12.20
N ASN A 55 -12.87 12.27 -11.53
CA ASN A 55 -13.72 11.17 -11.05
C ASN A 55 -14.60 11.55 -9.85
N TYR A 56 -14.34 12.70 -9.21
CA TYR A 56 -15.06 13.15 -8.01
C TYR A 56 -15.91 14.39 -8.32
N PRO A 57 -17.17 14.44 -7.84
CA PRO A 57 -18.04 15.58 -8.10
C PRO A 57 -17.52 16.87 -7.46
N GLU A 58 -17.98 18.00 -8.00
CA GLU A 58 -17.65 19.31 -7.44
C GLU A 58 -18.09 19.43 -5.98
N GLY A 59 -17.27 20.09 -5.15
CA GLY A 59 -17.39 20.06 -3.69
C GLY A 59 -16.73 18.86 -3.00
N HIS A 60 -16.57 17.71 -3.67
CA HIS A 60 -16.00 16.48 -3.08
C HIS A 60 -14.56 16.17 -3.52
N LYS A 61 -13.86 17.14 -4.13
CA LYS A 61 -12.47 17.01 -4.61
C LYS A 61 -11.46 16.58 -3.52
N ALA A 62 -11.81 16.71 -2.23
CA ALA A 62 -11.01 16.16 -1.12
C ALA A 62 -10.88 14.62 -1.14
N ALA A 63 -11.82 13.90 -1.76
CA ALA A 63 -11.74 12.44 -1.91
C ALA A 63 -10.59 11.99 -2.85
N ALA A 64 -10.16 12.86 -3.77
CA ALA A 64 -8.98 12.65 -4.61
C ALA A 64 -7.65 12.63 -3.83
N LEU A 65 -7.67 12.92 -2.51
CA LEU A 65 -6.46 12.93 -1.68
C LEU A 65 -5.74 11.58 -1.68
N ILE A 66 -6.44 10.44 -1.57
CA ILE A 66 -5.77 9.14 -1.49
C ILE A 66 -5.03 8.80 -2.80
N PRO A 67 -5.67 8.85 -3.99
CA PRO A 67 -4.96 8.53 -5.23
C PRO A 67 -3.93 9.58 -5.63
N ALA A 68 -4.12 10.86 -5.27
CA ALA A 68 -3.10 11.90 -5.48
C ALA A 68 -1.82 11.64 -4.68
N LEU A 69 -1.94 11.03 -3.49
CA LEU A 69 -0.81 10.70 -2.61
C LEU A 69 -0.10 9.42 -3.03
N ASP A 70 -0.85 8.40 -3.46
CA ASP A 70 -0.28 7.22 -4.12
C ASP A 70 0.55 7.63 -5.35
N LEU A 71 -0.01 8.52 -6.18
CA LEU A 71 0.67 9.05 -7.36
C LEU A 71 1.90 9.90 -7.03
N ALA A 72 1.90 10.64 -5.93
CA ALA A 72 3.09 11.33 -5.42
C ALA A 72 4.20 10.35 -4.98
N GLN A 73 3.80 9.26 -4.30
CA GLN A 73 4.71 8.20 -3.85
C GLN A 73 5.25 7.35 -5.02
N ARG A 74 4.51 7.21 -6.12
CA ARG A 74 5.01 6.61 -7.37
C ARG A 74 6.02 7.51 -8.10
N GLN A 75 5.92 8.84 -7.96
CA GLN A 75 6.85 9.77 -8.62
C GLN A 75 8.15 9.98 -7.85
N HIS A 76 8.08 10.10 -6.52
CA HIS A 76 9.22 10.23 -5.65
C HIS A 76 9.24 9.06 -4.67
N GLU A 77 10.38 8.36 -4.59
CA GLU A 77 10.63 7.30 -3.62
C GLU A 77 10.65 7.78 -2.14
N VAL A 78 10.17 9.01 -1.83
CA VAL A 78 10.21 9.64 -0.50
C VAL A 78 8.97 10.56 -0.26
N PRO A 79 8.34 10.58 0.95
CA PRO A 79 7.16 11.42 1.29
C PRO A 79 7.53 12.75 2.03
N ARG A 80 6.68 13.79 2.26
CA ARG A 80 5.19 13.92 2.27
C ARG A 80 4.72 15.40 2.47
N MET A 81 3.48 15.78 2.08
CA MET A 81 2.61 16.70 2.88
C MET A 81 1.10 16.59 2.56
N ARG A 82 0.21 17.04 3.47
CA ARG A 82 -1.26 16.80 3.56
C ARG A 82 -1.73 15.35 3.68
N ALA A 83 -0.88 14.35 3.43
CA ALA A 83 -1.18 12.93 3.64
C ALA A 83 -1.38 12.51 5.10
N TYR A 84 -1.03 13.33 6.09
CA TYR A 84 -0.58 12.81 7.37
C TYR A 84 -1.63 12.00 8.15
N GLU A 85 -2.92 12.34 8.06
CA GLU A 85 -4.00 11.60 8.73
C GLU A 85 -4.31 10.28 8.00
N VAL A 86 -4.71 10.35 6.72
CA VAL A 86 -4.98 9.19 5.85
C VAL A 86 -3.83 8.18 5.91
N ALA A 87 -2.61 8.67 5.72
CA ALA A 87 -1.41 7.85 5.65
C ALA A 87 -0.74 7.62 7.01
N THR A 88 -1.42 7.92 8.13
CA THR A 88 -1.20 7.26 9.44
C THR A 88 -2.30 6.27 9.80
N PHE A 89 -3.48 6.40 9.21
CA PHE A 89 -4.60 5.47 9.37
C PHE A 89 -4.42 4.17 8.57
N TYR A 90 -4.06 4.27 7.29
CA TYR A 90 -3.82 3.09 6.44
C TYR A 90 -2.40 2.57 6.56
N THR A 91 -2.25 1.27 6.81
CA THR A 91 -0.97 0.57 7.00
C THR A 91 -0.10 0.48 5.75
N MET A 92 -0.65 0.69 4.56
CA MET A 92 0.06 0.63 3.28
C MET A 92 1.04 1.79 3.05
N PHE A 93 0.88 2.92 3.74
CA PHE A 93 1.67 4.12 3.47
C PHE A 93 2.90 4.24 4.40
N ASN A 94 4.04 3.71 3.97
CA ASN A 94 5.29 3.76 4.72
C ASN A 94 5.74 5.20 5.05
N ARG A 95 6.16 5.44 6.30
CA ARG A 95 6.47 6.77 6.87
C ARG A 95 7.94 6.99 7.21
N GLN A 96 8.72 5.92 7.19
CA GLN A 96 10.17 5.93 7.40
C GLN A 96 10.79 5.17 6.22
N PRO A 97 12.04 5.47 5.84
CA PRO A 97 12.77 4.61 4.91
C PRO A 97 12.78 3.18 5.47
N VAL A 98 12.16 2.26 4.75
CA VAL A 98 12.17 0.84 5.11
C VAL A 98 13.54 0.24 4.81
N GLY A 99 13.95 -0.77 5.59
CA GLY A 99 15.19 -1.49 5.33
C GLY A 99 15.16 -2.23 3.99
N LYS A 100 16.32 -2.71 3.54
CA LYS A 100 16.53 -3.31 2.20
C LYS A 100 15.54 -4.43 1.84
N TYR A 101 14.94 -5.10 2.81
CA TYR A 101 13.92 -6.14 2.60
C TYR A 101 12.66 -5.86 3.42
N PHE A 102 11.68 -5.22 2.78
CA PHE A 102 10.28 -5.18 3.17
C PHE A 102 9.51 -5.78 1.99
N LEU A 103 9.05 -7.03 2.12
CA LEU A 103 8.58 -7.81 0.97
C LEU A 103 7.09 -7.57 0.65
N GLN A 104 6.77 -6.35 0.21
CA GLN A 104 5.67 -6.09 -0.71
C GLN A 104 6.29 -5.69 -2.05
N ILE A 105 6.14 -6.51 -3.08
CA ILE A 105 6.79 -6.28 -4.37
C ILE A 105 5.82 -5.50 -5.27
N ASN A 106 5.90 -4.18 -5.22
CA ASN A 106 5.07 -3.25 -6.01
C ASN A 106 3.55 -3.48 -5.79
N ASP A 107 2.76 -3.30 -6.85
CA ASP A 107 1.34 -3.67 -6.93
C ASP A 107 1.14 -5.17 -7.28
N ASP A 108 2.22 -5.93 -7.42
CA ASP A 108 2.26 -7.27 -8.02
C ASP A 108 2.14 -8.38 -6.96
N TYR A 109 1.21 -9.30 -7.17
CA TYR A 109 1.05 -10.49 -6.31
C TYR A 109 1.95 -11.62 -6.81
N TYR A 110 2.76 -12.18 -5.91
CA TYR A 110 3.57 -13.38 -6.15
C TYR A 110 3.05 -14.47 -5.20
N GLU A 111 2.49 -15.54 -5.76
CA GLU A 111 1.65 -16.49 -5.02
C GLU A 111 2.24 -17.91 -4.99
N ASP A 112 1.78 -18.74 -4.04
CA ASP A 112 2.25 -20.11 -3.81
C ASP A 112 3.77 -20.27 -3.68
N LEU A 113 4.43 -19.32 -3.02
CA LEU A 113 5.88 -19.27 -2.96
C LEU A 113 6.47 -20.37 -2.08
N THR A 114 7.43 -21.13 -2.62
CA THR A 114 8.41 -21.86 -1.83
C THR A 114 9.58 -20.95 -1.44
N VAL A 115 10.49 -21.44 -0.59
CA VAL A 115 11.71 -20.69 -0.22
C VAL A 115 12.57 -20.39 -1.46
N GLN A 116 12.67 -21.34 -2.39
CA GLN A 116 13.44 -21.16 -3.63
C GLN A 116 12.84 -20.07 -4.52
N ASP A 117 11.51 -20.02 -4.65
CA ASP A 117 10.84 -18.99 -5.45
C ASP A 117 11.13 -17.58 -4.93
N VAL A 118 11.18 -17.40 -3.60
CA VAL A 118 11.54 -16.12 -2.97
C VAL A 118 12.99 -15.75 -3.28
N GLU A 119 13.93 -16.70 -3.23
CA GLU A 119 15.33 -16.47 -3.59
C GLU A 119 15.49 -16.07 -5.06
N ASP A 120 14.80 -16.76 -5.96
CA ASP A 120 14.82 -16.51 -7.40
C ASP A 120 14.19 -15.14 -7.74
N ILE A 121 13.04 -14.81 -7.15
CA ILE A 121 12.39 -13.48 -7.27
C ILE A 121 13.32 -12.38 -6.75
N LEU A 122 13.98 -12.57 -5.61
CA LEU A 122 14.94 -11.61 -5.08
C LEU A 122 16.21 -11.50 -5.94
N SER A 123 16.59 -12.56 -6.65
CA SER A 123 17.69 -12.56 -7.61
C SER A 123 17.33 -11.75 -8.86
N ASP A 124 16.15 -11.99 -9.44
CA ASP A 124 15.62 -11.25 -10.58
C ASP A 124 15.50 -9.75 -10.32
N LEU A 125 14.91 -9.37 -9.17
CA LEU A 125 14.77 -7.96 -8.78
C LEU A 125 16.13 -7.28 -8.58
N LYS A 126 17.13 -7.98 -8.02
CA LYS A 126 18.51 -7.47 -7.91
C LYS A 126 19.19 -7.30 -9.27
N ALA A 127 18.85 -8.15 -10.24
CA ALA A 127 19.31 -8.05 -11.63
C ALA A 127 18.53 -7.01 -12.46
N GLY A 128 17.58 -6.28 -11.87
CA GLY A 128 16.73 -5.32 -12.57
C GLY A 128 15.66 -5.96 -13.47
N ARG A 129 15.49 -7.29 -13.40
CA ARG A 129 14.41 -8.01 -14.09
C ARG A 129 13.12 -7.88 -13.28
N ARG A 130 11.98 -7.87 -13.98
CA ARG A 130 10.67 -8.04 -13.34
C ARG A 130 10.29 -9.52 -13.41
N PRO A 131 10.30 -10.27 -12.29
CA PRO A 131 9.82 -11.64 -12.28
C PRO A 131 8.32 -11.66 -12.59
N GLN A 132 7.82 -12.76 -13.19
CA GLN A 132 6.40 -12.85 -13.55
C GLN A 132 5.51 -12.83 -12.30
N PRO A 133 4.48 -11.96 -12.24
CA PRO A 133 3.47 -11.98 -11.18
C PRO A 133 2.52 -13.18 -11.36
N GLY A 134 1.91 -13.62 -10.26
CA GLY A 134 1.02 -14.78 -10.18
C GLY A 134 1.60 -15.97 -9.42
N PRO A 135 0.94 -17.14 -9.47
CA PRO A 135 1.33 -18.34 -8.73
C PRO A 135 2.61 -19.01 -9.27
N ARG A 136 3.40 -19.59 -8.37
CA ARG A 136 4.59 -20.39 -8.69
C ARG A 136 4.37 -21.90 -8.66
N SER A 137 3.23 -22.37 -8.16
CA SER A 137 2.87 -23.79 -8.07
C SER A 137 2.56 -24.49 -9.41
N GLY A 138 2.51 -23.75 -10.53
CA GLY A 138 2.10 -24.26 -11.83
C GLY A 138 0.60 -24.13 -12.13
N ARG A 139 -0.20 -23.58 -11.21
CA ARG A 139 -1.55 -23.05 -11.52
C ARG A 139 -1.46 -21.64 -12.12
N LEU A 140 -2.47 -21.23 -12.87
CA LEU A 140 -2.54 -19.92 -13.54
C LEU A 140 -2.99 -18.81 -12.60
N ALA A 141 -3.98 -19.05 -11.73
CA ALA A 141 -4.48 -18.05 -10.79
C ALA A 141 -5.00 -18.68 -9.49
N ALA A 142 -6.26 -19.08 -9.44
CA ALA A 142 -6.97 -19.53 -8.24
C ALA A 142 -7.71 -20.86 -8.44
N GLU A 143 -7.45 -21.57 -9.55
CA GLU A 143 -8.02 -22.87 -9.81
C GLU A 143 -7.39 -23.97 -8.92
N PRO A 144 -8.09 -25.10 -8.69
CA PRO A 144 -7.51 -26.22 -7.95
C PRO A 144 -6.23 -26.75 -8.62
N MET A 145 -5.20 -27.00 -7.82
CA MET A 145 -3.93 -27.53 -8.30
C MET A 145 -4.14 -28.89 -8.99
N GLY A 146 -3.68 -29.00 -10.25
CA GLY A 146 -3.85 -30.19 -11.09
C GLY A 146 -4.89 -29.98 -12.20
N LYS A 147 -6.16 -30.30 -11.94
CA LYS A 147 -7.24 -30.22 -12.94
C LYS A 147 -8.40 -29.34 -12.46
N MET A 148 -9.00 -28.60 -13.39
CA MET A 148 -10.26 -27.89 -13.12
C MET A 148 -11.35 -28.86 -12.67
N THR A 149 -12.01 -28.52 -11.55
CA THR A 149 -13.13 -29.28 -10.98
C THR A 149 -14.50 -28.67 -11.27
N SER A 150 -14.51 -27.45 -11.82
CA SER A 150 -15.68 -26.64 -12.17
C SER A 150 -15.32 -25.70 -13.32
N LEU A 151 -16.32 -25.06 -13.94
CA LEU A 151 -16.13 -24.19 -15.12
C LEU A 151 -15.40 -24.86 -16.29
N ILE A 152 -15.66 -26.17 -16.49
CA ILE A 152 -15.02 -27.01 -17.51
C ILE A 152 -15.70 -26.84 -18.88
N GLU A 153 -16.99 -26.51 -18.91
CA GLU A 153 -17.74 -26.21 -20.14
C GLU A 153 -17.48 -24.78 -20.62
N GLU A 154 -17.56 -24.58 -21.94
CA GLU A 154 -17.55 -23.24 -22.52
C GLU A 154 -18.69 -22.37 -21.95
N PRO A 155 -18.42 -21.08 -21.63
CA PRO A 155 -19.41 -20.18 -21.09
C PRO A 155 -20.52 -19.96 -22.13
N LYS A 156 -21.77 -20.05 -21.68
CA LYS A 156 -22.91 -19.81 -22.57
C LYS A 156 -22.93 -18.33 -22.99
N GLY A 157 -23.08 -18.09 -24.30
CA GLY A 157 -23.01 -16.76 -24.88
C GLY A 157 -24.15 -15.81 -24.48
N PRO A 158 -24.11 -14.55 -24.96
CA PRO A 158 -25.13 -13.56 -24.64
C PRO A 158 -26.52 -14.02 -25.04
N GLY A 159 -27.51 -13.73 -24.19
CA GLY A 159 -28.91 -14.16 -24.38
C GLY A 159 -29.24 -15.55 -23.82
N PHE A 160 -28.27 -16.34 -23.36
CA PHE A 160 -28.55 -17.57 -22.63
C PHE A 160 -29.29 -17.27 -21.32
N GLY A 161 -30.43 -17.93 -21.09
CA GLY A 161 -31.29 -17.69 -19.92
C GLY A 161 -32.09 -16.38 -19.95
N LEU A 162 -32.02 -15.59 -21.02
CA LEU A 162 -32.78 -14.33 -21.12
C LEU A 162 -34.28 -14.61 -21.21
N GLN A 163 -35.06 -13.96 -20.33
CA GLN A 163 -36.51 -14.14 -20.25
C GLN A 163 -37.20 -13.62 -21.52
N ALA A 164 -38.33 -14.23 -21.89
CA ALA A 164 -39.03 -13.89 -23.14
C ALA A 164 -39.49 -12.43 -23.23
N ALA A 165 -39.74 -11.76 -22.09
CA ALA A 165 -40.11 -10.35 -22.03
C ALA A 165 -38.93 -9.36 -22.12
N LEU A 166 -37.69 -9.87 -22.22
CA LEU A 166 -36.45 -9.09 -22.30
C LEU A 166 -35.62 -9.43 -23.56
N LYS A 167 -36.19 -10.21 -24.49
CA LYS A 167 -35.62 -10.51 -25.81
C LYS A 167 -36.12 -9.52 -26.85
#